data_AF-A0AAN8RHW3-F1
#
_entry.id   AF-A0AAN8RHW3-F1
#
_cell.length_a   1.000
_cell.length_b   1.000
_cell.length_c   1.000
_cell.angle_alpha   90.00
_cell.angle_beta   90.00
_cell.angle_gamma   90.00
#
_symmetry.space_group_name_H-M   'P 1'
#
loop_
_entity.id
_entity.type
_entity.pdbx_description
1 polymer ?
#
loop_
_entity_poly.entity_id
_entity_poly.type
_entity_poly.pdbx_seq_one_letter_code
_entity_poly.pdbx_strand_id
1 'polypeptide(L)'
;MLSLDLVRSRLSVMSMEMRKNFIQVILTSLINKSPDAKILRAIVKIVEEWVKNNSPMAANQMPNLCEKSILLVKMMTYIEKRFPDDLELNAQFLDLVNYVCRDESLSGSDIMSKLEPAFLSELRCAQPLIRAKFCEVFDLSMKRHVYERLLYICCSENWEAMSSHFWIKQCIESLSLSVSQSL
;
A
#
# COMPACT_ATOMS: atom_id res chain seq x y z
N MET A 1 24.06 2.41 3.22
CA MET A 1 23.23 2.03 4.38
C MET A 1 23.41 3.00 5.54
N LEU A 2 24.63 3.22 6.07
CA LEU A 2 24.85 4.17 7.18
C LEU A 2 24.26 5.59 6.98
N SER A 3 24.28 6.13 5.76
CA SER A 3 23.76 7.50 5.50
C SER A 3 22.25 7.62 5.67
N LEU A 4 21.46 6.61 5.30
CA LEU A 4 20.00 6.62 5.47
C LEU A 4 19.61 6.36 6.93
N ASP A 5 20.36 5.50 7.65
CA ASP A 5 20.17 5.29 9.09
C ASP A 5 20.53 6.54 9.92
N LEU A 6 21.56 7.29 9.51
CA LEU A 6 21.92 8.58 10.12
C LEU A 6 20.83 9.64 9.87
N VAL A 7 20.24 9.66 8.68
CA VAL A 7 19.12 10.56 8.38
C VAL A 7 17.86 10.15 9.15
N ARG A 8 17.58 8.85 9.29
CA ARG A 8 16.51 8.30 10.14
C ARG A 8 16.58 8.86 11.57
N SER A 9 17.78 8.86 12.18
CA SER A 9 18.01 9.40 13.52
C SER A 9 17.88 10.93 13.62
N ARG A 10 17.99 11.66 12.51
CA ARG A 10 17.97 13.14 12.48
C ARG A 10 16.63 13.72 12.08
N LEU A 11 15.74 12.93 11.48
CA LEU A 11 14.40 13.36 11.05
C LEU A 11 13.53 13.88 12.20
N SER A 12 13.68 13.33 13.40
CA SER A 12 13.02 13.79 14.62
C SER A 12 13.48 15.17 15.10
N VAL A 13 14.68 15.59 14.69
CA VAL A 13 15.33 16.86 15.08
C VAL A 13 15.21 17.91 13.96
N MET A 14 14.72 17.54 12.77
CA MET A 14 14.55 18.45 11.64
C MET A 14 13.30 19.34 11.82
N SER A 15 13.45 20.61 11.46
CA SER A 15 12.30 21.53 11.37
C SER A 15 11.26 20.99 10.38
N MET A 16 10.01 21.42 10.55
CA MET A 16 8.89 20.94 9.74
C MET A 16 9.12 21.18 8.22
N GLU A 17 9.70 22.32 7.86
CA GLU A 17 10.03 22.67 6.47
C GLU A 17 11.14 21.79 5.88
N MET A 18 12.20 21.52 6.66
CA MET A 18 13.29 20.65 6.21
C MET A 18 12.81 19.20 6.04
N ARG A 19 11.90 18.74 6.91
CA ARG A 19 11.28 17.41 6.81
C ARG A 19 10.41 17.28 5.57
N LYS A 20 9.54 18.27 5.32
CA LYS A 20 8.70 18.31 4.12
C LYS A 20 9.56 18.29 2.85
N ASN A 21 10.62 19.09 2.80
CA ASN A 21 11.57 19.09 1.69
C ASN A 21 12.28 17.73 1.54
N PHE A 22 12.72 17.13 2.66
CA PHE A 22 13.34 15.81 2.64
C PHE A 22 12.40 14.72 2.08
N ILE A 23 11.14 14.70 2.50
CA ILE A 23 10.16 13.70 2.05
C ILE A 23 9.77 13.94 0.59
N GLN A 24 9.35 15.17 0.26
CA GLN A 24 8.79 15.47 -1.05
C GLN A 24 9.84 15.60 -2.15
N VAL A 25 11.06 16.03 -1.82
CA VAL A 25 12.12 16.21 -2.82
C VAL A 25 13.12 15.07 -2.74
N ILE A 26 13.73 14.81 -1.58
CA ILE A 26 14.85 13.87 -1.49
C ILE A 26 14.36 12.42 -1.57
N LEU A 27 13.47 11.96 -0.69
CA LEU A 27 12.97 10.58 -0.70
C LEU A 27 12.24 10.25 -2.00
N THR A 28 11.35 11.14 -2.43
CA THR A 28 10.67 11.01 -3.72
C THR A 28 11.66 10.93 -4.89
N SER A 29 12.71 11.76 -4.92
CA SER A 29 13.74 11.68 -5.96
C SER A 29 14.54 10.38 -5.87
N LEU A 30 14.86 9.91 -4.67
CA LEU A 30 15.56 8.63 -4.46
C LEU A 30 14.70 7.45 -4.95
N ILE A 31 13.40 7.43 -4.64
CA ILE A 31 12.47 6.43 -5.15
C ILE A 31 12.50 6.45 -6.68
N ASN A 32 12.39 7.63 -7.32
CA ASN A 32 12.30 7.70 -8.78
C ASN A 32 13.61 7.50 -9.54
N LYS A 33 14.77 7.76 -8.92
CA LYS A 33 16.07 7.79 -9.62
C LYS A 33 17.03 6.69 -9.19
N SER A 34 16.80 6.04 -8.05
CA SER A 34 17.72 5.02 -7.56
C SER A 34 17.63 3.75 -8.42
N PRO A 35 18.76 3.24 -8.92
CA PRO A 35 18.83 1.91 -9.52
C PRO A 35 19.08 0.80 -8.49
N ASP A 36 19.40 1.15 -7.24
CA ASP A 36 19.73 0.18 -6.19
C ASP A 36 18.49 -0.19 -5.37
N ALA A 37 18.08 -1.46 -5.47
CA ALA A 37 16.98 -2.04 -4.70
C ALA A 37 17.21 -1.96 -3.18
N LYS A 38 18.46 -1.96 -2.70
CA LYS A 38 18.78 -1.84 -1.27
C LYS A 38 18.35 -0.50 -0.70
N ILE A 39 18.47 0.57 -1.48
CA ILE A 39 17.99 1.90 -1.09
C ILE A 39 16.48 1.88 -0.95
N LEU A 40 15.78 1.26 -1.91
CA LEU A 40 14.33 1.20 -1.89
C LEU A 40 13.82 0.36 -0.71
N ARG A 41 14.46 -0.76 -0.39
CA ARG A 41 14.18 -1.55 0.83
C ARG A 41 14.37 -0.75 2.10
N ALA A 42 15.43 0.06 2.19
CA ALA A 42 15.65 0.92 3.34
C ALA A 42 14.53 1.97 3.46
N ILE A 43 14.08 2.54 2.35
CA ILE A 43 12.94 3.48 2.34
C ILE A 43 11.65 2.77 2.76
N VAL A 44 11.38 1.54 2.29
CA VAL A 44 10.21 0.73 2.71
C VAL A 44 10.19 0.58 4.23
N LYS A 45 11.33 0.20 4.83
CA LYS A 45 11.44 0.06 6.29
C LYS A 45 11.21 1.37 7.04
N ILE A 46 11.74 2.49 6.54
CA ILE A 46 11.51 3.81 7.14
C ILE A 46 10.03 4.18 7.10
N VAL A 47 9.36 3.98 5.95
CA VAL A 47 7.93 4.28 5.81
C VAL A 47 7.09 3.34 6.66
N GLU A 48 7.46 2.06 6.74
CA GLU A 48 6.81 1.08 7.61
C GLU A 48 6.87 1.48 9.08
N GLU A 49 8.05 1.87 9.58
CA GLU A 49 8.20 2.38 10.95
C GLU A 49 7.31 3.62 11.18
N TRP A 50 7.22 4.54 10.21
CA TRP A 50 6.36 5.72 10.34
C TRP A 50 4.87 5.39 10.33
N VAL A 51 4.45 4.39 9.57
CA VAL A 51 3.05 3.95 9.52
C VAL A 51 2.67 3.24 10.82
N LYS A 52 3.54 2.36 11.33
CA LYS A 52 3.30 1.57 12.54
C LYS A 52 3.41 2.37 13.83
N ASN A 53 4.26 3.40 13.87
CA ASN A 53 4.39 4.27 15.02
C ASN A 53 3.33 5.39 14.95
N ASN A 54 2.24 5.26 15.71
CA ASN A 54 1.21 6.30 15.89
C ASN A 54 1.29 6.98 17.27
N SER A 55 2.48 7.05 17.89
CA SER A 55 2.63 7.67 19.21
C SER A 55 2.33 9.17 19.17
N PRO A 56 1.46 9.70 20.05
CA PRO A 56 1.10 11.12 20.10
C PRO A 56 2.30 12.03 20.42
N MET A 57 3.31 11.53 21.14
CA MET A 57 4.57 12.27 21.39
C MET A 57 5.42 12.45 20.13
N ALA A 58 5.18 11.65 19.09
CA ALA A 58 5.92 11.71 17.83
C ALA A 58 5.14 12.44 16.72
N ALA A 59 3.93 12.96 16.98
CA ALA A 59 3.11 13.65 15.98
C ALA A 59 3.82 14.85 15.33
N ASN A 60 4.61 15.60 16.10
CA ASN A 60 5.41 16.72 15.58
C ASN A 60 6.71 16.28 14.90
N GLN A 61 7.10 15.00 15.00
CA GLN A 61 8.35 14.44 14.47
C GLN A 61 8.12 13.51 13.27
N MET A 62 6.91 12.96 13.11
CA MET A 62 6.56 12.07 12.00
C MET A 62 6.02 12.84 10.79
N PRO A 63 6.05 12.22 9.60
CA PRO A 63 5.28 12.68 8.44
C PRO A 63 3.79 12.67 8.71
N ASN A 64 3.07 13.62 8.12
CA ASN A 64 1.61 13.60 8.14
C ASN A 64 1.05 12.50 7.19
N LEU A 65 -0.25 12.24 7.27
CA LEU A 65 -0.90 11.20 6.49
C LEU A 65 -0.77 11.43 4.97
N CYS A 66 -0.83 12.69 4.52
CA CYS A 66 -0.67 13.05 3.11
C CYS A 66 0.73 12.72 2.59
N GLU A 67 1.78 12.99 3.38
CA GLU A 67 3.17 12.69 3.05
C GLU A 67 3.42 11.18 2.98
N LYS A 68 2.88 10.41 3.93
CA LYS A 68 2.91 8.94 3.90
C LYS A 68 2.26 8.39 2.62
N SER A 69 1.09 8.93 2.26
CA SER A 69 0.34 8.51 1.06
C SER A 69 1.14 8.73 -0.23
N ILE A 70 1.78 9.90 -0.38
CA ILE A 70 2.57 10.23 -1.58
C ILE A 70 3.74 9.25 -1.73
N LEU A 71 4.42 8.91 -0.64
CA LEU A 71 5.52 7.96 -0.67
C LEU A 71 5.04 6.57 -1.08
N LEU A 72 3.97 6.05 -0.45
CA LEU A 72 3.46 4.71 -0.76
C LEU A 72 3.03 4.58 -2.23
N VAL A 73 2.28 5.55 -2.77
CA VAL A 73 1.86 5.54 -4.18
C VAL A 73 3.09 5.55 -5.11
N LYS A 74 4.07 6.42 -4.84
CA LYS A 74 5.28 6.49 -5.67
C LYS A 74 6.12 5.21 -5.60
N MET A 75 6.23 4.62 -4.42
CA MET A 75 6.95 3.37 -4.23
C MET A 75 6.28 2.25 -5.01
N MET A 76 4.95 2.14 -4.94
CA MET A 76 4.19 1.15 -5.70
C MET A 76 4.46 1.25 -7.21
N THR A 77 4.22 2.43 -7.80
CA THR A 77 4.41 2.63 -9.24
C THR A 77 5.86 2.39 -9.68
N TYR A 78 6.83 2.70 -8.82
CA TYR A 78 8.24 2.56 -9.18
C TYR A 78 8.76 1.12 -9.02
N ILE A 79 8.39 0.43 -7.93
CA ILE A 79 8.77 -0.97 -7.70
C ILE A 79 8.27 -1.82 -8.85
N GLU A 80 6.99 -1.68 -9.22
CA GLU A 80 6.38 -2.42 -10.34
C GLU A 80 7.10 -2.14 -11.67
N LYS A 81 7.42 -0.87 -11.96
CA LYS A 81 8.01 -0.47 -13.24
C LYS A 81 9.50 -0.84 -13.38
N ARG A 82 10.26 -0.84 -12.29
CA ARG A 82 11.74 -0.89 -12.33
C ARG A 82 12.34 -2.13 -11.73
N PHE A 83 11.62 -2.78 -10.82
CA PHE A 83 12.06 -3.99 -10.15
C PHE A 83 11.00 -5.10 -10.25
N PRO A 84 10.45 -5.40 -11.45
CA PRO A 84 9.42 -6.44 -11.60
C PRO A 84 9.91 -7.83 -11.17
N ASP A 85 11.21 -8.10 -11.29
CA ASP A 85 11.84 -9.37 -10.93
C ASP A 85 12.25 -9.46 -9.46
N ASP A 86 12.27 -8.33 -8.72
CA ASP A 86 12.62 -8.31 -7.30
C ASP A 86 11.39 -8.63 -6.44
N LEU A 87 11.02 -9.91 -6.47
CA LEU A 87 9.85 -10.44 -5.76
C LEU A 87 9.91 -10.19 -4.25
N GLU A 88 11.10 -10.14 -3.66
CA GLU A 88 11.28 -9.94 -2.23
C GLU A 88 11.05 -8.48 -1.83
N LEU A 89 11.57 -7.52 -2.60
CA LEU A 89 11.27 -6.10 -2.40
C LEU A 89 9.77 -5.83 -2.58
N ASN A 90 9.16 -6.42 -3.62
CA ASN A 90 7.73 -6.25 -3.85
C ASN A 90 6.94 -6.85 -2.67
N ALA A 91 7.31 -8.04 -2.20
CA ALA A 91 6.67 -8.65 -1.03
C ALA A 91 6.73 -7.77 0.22
N GLN A 92 7.90 -7.19 0.52
CA GLN A 92 8.07 -6.28 1.67
C GLN A 92 7.18 -5.05 1.55
N PHE A 93 7.07 -4.46 0.36
CA PHE A 93 6.21 -3.31 0.12
C PHE A 93 4.72 -3.68 0.24
N LEU A 94 4.32 -4.82 -0.32
CA LEU A 94 2.93 -5.29 -0.29
C LEU A 94 2.45 -5.68 1.10
N ASP A 95 3.34 -6.20 1.95
CA ASP A 95 3.03 -6.42 3.36
C ASP A 95 2.77 -5.10 4.11
N LEU A 96 3.50 -4.03 3.77
CA LEU A 96 3.22 -2.70 4.30
C LEU A 96 1.88 -2.15 3.82
N VAL A 97 1.56 -2.28 2.52
CA VAL A 97 0.25 -1.88 2.00
C VAL A 97 -0.87 -2.67 2.69
N ASN A 98 -0.71 -3.98 2.85
CA ASN A 98 -1.68 -4.82 3.54
C ASN A 98 -1.88 -4.38 5.00
N TYR A 99 -0.81 -3.99 5.70
CA TYR A 99 -0.90 -3.41 7.04
C TYR A 99 -1.77 -2.15 7.06
N VAL A 100 -1.54 -1.22 6.11
CA VAL A 100 -2.35 0.01 6.00
C VAL A 100 -3.82 -0.31 5.73
N CYS A 101 -4.11 -1.28 4.86
CA CYS A 101 -5.49 -1.65 4.53
C CYS A 101 -6.23 -2.35 5.68
N ARG A 102 -5.51 -3.02 6.59
CA ARG A 102 -6.11 -3.68 7.78
C ARG A 102 -6.26 -2.74 8.97
N ASP A 103 -5.62 -1.58 8.95
CA ASP A 103 -5.69 -0.62 10.05
C ASP A 103 -7.02 0.16 9.99
N GLU A 104 -7.94 -0.18 10.89
CA GLU A 104 -9.26 0.48 10.98
C GLU A 104 -9.15 1.99 11.21
N SER A 105 -8.06 2.47 11.84
CA SER A 105 -7.84 3.91 12.05
C SER A 105 -7.51 4.67 10.76
N LEU A 106 -7.07 3.94 9.72
CA LEU A 106 -6.77 4.45 8.40
C LEU A 106 -7.88 4.14 7.38
N SER A 107 -8.87 3.33 7.77
CA SER A 107 -10.03 3.01 6.95
C SER A 107 -10.85 4.26 6.62
N GLY A 108 -11.20 4.43 5.35
CA GLY A 108 -11.92 5.62 4.86
C GLY A 108 -11.10 6.91 4.77
N SER A 109 -9.79 6.85 5.02
CA SER A 109 -8.91 8.02 4.88
C SER A 109 -8.39 8.20 3.44
N ASP A 110 -7.90 9.40 3.13
CA ASP A 110 -7.29 9.76 1.84
C ASP A 110 -6.14 8.83 1.39
N ILE A 111 -5.51 8.12 2.32
CA ILE A 111 -4.45 7.15 1.99
C ILE A 111 -5.03 5.92 1.31
N MET A 112 -6.22 5.48 1.75
CA MET A 112 -6.86 4.28 1.25
C MET A 112 -7.40 4.51 -0.15
N SER A 113 -8.04 5.66 -0.42
CA SER A 113 -8.51 6.00 -1.77
C SER A 113 -7.36 6.14 -2.78
N LYS A 114 -6.21 6.64 -2.35
CA LYS A 114 -5.01 6.72 -3.21
C LYS A 114 -4.33 5.37 -3.45
N LEU A 115 -4.48 4.43 -2.51
CA LEU A 115 -3.94 3.07 -2.62
C LEU A 115 -4.94 2.08 -3.20
N GLU A 116 -6.20 2.45 -3.40
CA GLU A 116 -7.23 1.57 -3.95
C GLU A 116 -6.84 1.00 -5.34
N PRO A 117 -6.36 1.78 -6.33
CA PRO A 117 -5.91 1.22 -7.60
C PRO A 117 -4.77 0.21 -7.42
N ALA A 118 -3.89 0.48 -6.45
CA ALA A 118 -2.77 -0.38 -6.11
C ALA A 118 -3.27 -1.72 -5.54
N PHE A 119 -4.14 -1.62 -4.54
CA PHE A 119 -4.77 -2.74 -3.87
C PHE A 119 -5.49 -3.66 -4.87
N LEU A 120 -6.30 -3.08 -5.76
CA LEU A 120 -7.02 -3.83 -6.79
C LEU A 120 -6.08 -4.52 -7.78
N SER A 121 -4.97 -3.87 -8.17
CA SER A 121 -3.97 -4.52 -9.03
C SER A 121 -3.36 -5.76 -8.38
N GLU A 122 -3.14 -5.73 -7.06
CA GLU A 122 -2.49 -6.80 -6.29
C GLU A 122 -3.37 -8.01 -6.00
N LEU A 123 -4.69 -7.90 -6.23
CA LEU A 123 -5.57 -9.08 -6.32
C LEU A 123 -5.14 -10.05 -7.45
N ARG A 124 -4.27 -9.60 -8.37
CA ARG A 124 -3.69 -10.40 -9.46
C ARG A 124 -2.22 -10.76 -9.22
N CYS A 125 -1.68 -10.53 -8.03
CA CYS A 125 -0.28 -10.79 -7.74
C CYS A 125 0.12 -12.22 -8.15
N ALA A 126 1.28 -12.36 -8.81
CA ALA A 126 1.80 -13.66 -9.22
C ALA A 126 2.17 -14.53 -8.02
N GLN A 127 2.47 -13.91 -6.87
CA GLN A 127 2.81 -14.59 -5.63
C GLN A 127 1.52 -15.01 -4.89
N PRO A 128 1.21 -16.33 -4.78
CA PRO A 128 -0.06 -16.78 -4.22
C PRO A 128 -0.26 -16.36 -2.75
N LEU A 129 0.81 -16.35 -1.97
CA LEU A 129 0.78 -15.97 -0.55
C LEU A 129 0.40 -14.51 -0.35
N ILE A 130 0.91 -13.61 -1.20
CA ILE A 130 0.57 -12.19 -1.13
C ILE A 130 -0.87 -11.99 -1.63
N ARG A 131 -1.20 -12.58 -2.79
CA ARG A 131 -2.55 -12.50 -3.35
C ARG A 131 -3.61 -12.91 -2.33
N ALA A 132 -3.39 -14.01 -1.60
CA ALA A 132 -4.30 -14.47 -0.56
C ALA A 132 -4.57 -13.41 0.53
N LYS A 133 -3.55 -12.68 0.98
CA LYS A 133 -3.70 -11.61 2.00
C LYS A 133 -4.56 -10.45 1.51
N PHE A 134 -4.45 -10.09 0.23
CA PHE A 134 -5.24 -9.00 -0.38
C PHE A 134 -6.67 -9.47 -0.69
N CYS A 135 -6.84 -10.70 -1.17
CA CYS A 135 -8.16 -11.32 -1.34
C CYS A 135 -8.92 -11.39 -0.02
N GLU A 136 -8.26 -11.75 1.09
CA GLU A 136 -8.88 -11.77 2.42
C GLU A 136 -9.38 -10.37 2.83
N VAL A 137 -8.55 -9.34 2.67
CA VAL A 137 -8.95 -7.95 2.99
C VAL A 137 -10.11 -7.49 2.11
N PHE A 138 -10.09 -7.84 0.82
CA PHE A 138 -11.17 -7.51 -0.12
C PHE A 138 -12.47 -8.27 0.21
N ASP A 139 -12.37 -9.52 0.65
CA ASP A 139 -13.54 -10.30 1.07
C ASP A 139 -14.20 -9.70 2.32
N LEU A 140 -13.38 -9.24 3.27
CA LEU A 140 -13.82 -8.60 4.51
C LEU A 140 -14.41 -7.20 4.29
N SER A 141 -14.04 -6.49 3.24
CA SER A 141 -14.61 -5.16 2.94
C SER A 141 -16.05 -5.25 2.43
N MET A 142 -16.48 -6.42 1.97
CA MET A 142 -17.82 -6.66 1.44
C MET A 142 -18.75 -7.31 2.45
N LYS A 143 -20.05 -7.00 2.34
CA LYS A 143 -21.08 -7.65 3.14
C LYS A 143 -21.23 -9.12 2.77
N ARG A 144 -21.81 -9.92 3.67
CA ARG A 144 -21.94 -11.37 3.49
C ARG A 144 -23.02 -11.78 2.49
N HIS A 145 -24.03 -10.95 2.25
CA HIS A 145 -25.13 -11.31 1.36
C HIS A 145 -24.73 -11.19 -0.10
N VAL A 146 -24.94 -12.25 -0.86
CA VAL A 146 -24.59 -12.35 -2.30
C VAL A 146 -25.14 -11.17 -3.10
N TYR A 147 -26.38 -10.74 -2.82
CA TYR A 147 -27.00 -9.59 -3.49
C TYR A 147 -26.21 -8.30 -3.27
N GLU A 148 -25.79 -8.02 -2.03
CA GLU A 148 -25.05 -6.81 -1.70
C GLU A 148 -23.65 -6.83 -2.31
N ARG A 149 -23.00 -8.01 -2.34
CA ARG A 149 -21.70 -8.20 -3.01
C ARG A 149 -21.80 -7.96 -4.51
N LEU A 150 -22.84 -8.51 -5.15
CA LEU A 150 -23.07 -8.32 -6.57
C LEU A 150 -23.34 -6.85 -6.91
N LEU A 151 -24.11 -6.15 -6.08
CA LEU A 151 -24.34 -4.72 -6.25
C LEU A 151 -23.03 -3.91 -6.10
N TYR A 152 -22.21 -4.24 -5.10
CA TYR A 152 -20.91 -3.60 -4.89
C TYR A 152 -19.98 -3.78 -6.09
N ILE A 153 -19.83 -5.04 -6.55
CA ILE A 153 -18.99 -5.40 -7.71
C ILE A 153 -19.48 -4.71 -8.99
N CYS A 154 -20.79 -4.66 -9.24
CA CYS A 154 -21.32 -4.15 -10.50
C CYS A 154 -21.48 -2.62 -10.52
N CYS A 155 -21.70 -1.99 -9.37
CA CYS A 155 -22.20 -0.61 -9.32
C CYS A 155 -21.39 0.33 -8.42
N SER A 156 -20.56 -0.16 -7.51
CA SER A 156 -19.84 0.68 -6.54
C SER A 156 -18.34 0.73 -6.79
N GLU A 157 -17.73 -0.39 -7.20
CA GLU A 157 -16.28 -0.49 -7.39
C GLU A 157 -15.81 0.08 -8.73
N ASN A 158 -14.68 0.78 -8.70
CA ASN A 158 -13.99 1.24 -9.90
C ASN A 158 -12.92 0.23 -10.36
N TRP A 159 -13.28 -0.58 -11.35
CA TRP A 159 -12.38 -1.60 -11.91
C TRP A 159 -11.38 -1.09 -12.94
N GLU A 160 -11.22 0.23 -13.11
CA GLU A 160 -10.30 0.82 -14.09
C GLU A 160 -8.86 0.32 -13.92
N ALA A 161 -8.41 0.13 -12.68
CA ALA A 161 -7.09 -0.43 -12.36
C ALA A 161 -6.90 -1.88 -12.84
N MET A 162 -8.00 -2.61 -13.07
CA MET A 162 -8.01 -3.98 -13.61
C MET A 162 -8.58 -4.07 -15.03
N SER A 163 -8.81 -2.93 -15.70
CA SER A 163 -9.47 -2.85 -17.02
C SER A 163 -8.79 -3.66 -18.13
N SER A 164 -7.47 -3.87 -18.03
CA SER A 164 -6.68 -4.66 -18.98
C SER A 164 -6.86 -6.17 -18.83
N HIS A 165 -7.67 -6.64 -17.86
CA HIS A 165 -7.82 -8.06 -17.50
C HIS A 165 -9.29 -8.44 -17.27
N PHE A 166 -9.58 -9.75 -17.26
CA PHE A 166 -10.91 -10.31 -16.97
C PHE A 166 -11.28 -10.21 -15.48
N TRP A 167 -11.38 -9.00 -14.94
CA TRP A 167 -11.68 -8.72 -13.52
C TRP A 167 -12.99 -9.38 -13.05
N ILE A 168 -13.96 -9.57 -13.95
CA ILE A 168 -15.22 -10.28 -13.67
C ILE A 168 -14.96 -11.72 -13.17
N LYS A 169 -13.96 -12.41 -13.73
CA LYS A 169 -13.63 -13.79 -13.29
C LYS A 169 -13.20 -13.82 -11.82
N GLN A 170 -12.35 -12.88 -11.42
CA GLN A 170 -11.88 -12.77 -10.02
C GLN A 170 -13.04 -12.45 -9.08
N CYS A 171 -13.97 -11.60 -9.51
CA CYS A 171 -15.16 -11.26 -8.74
C CYS A 171 -16.09 -12.48 -8.55
N ILE A 172 -16.24 -13.34 -9.57
CA ILE A 172 -17.02 -14.57 -9.50
C ILE A 172 -16.39 -15.58 -8.53
N GLU A 173 -15.06 -15.73 -8.56
CA GLU A 173 -14.34 -16.60 -7.60
C GLU A 173 -14.58 -16.11 -6.15
N SER A 174 -14.46 -14.81 -5.89
CA SER A 174 -14.76 -14.20 -4.59
C SER A 174 -16.23 -14.33 -4.17
N LEU A 175 -17.18 -14.35 -5.11
CA LEU A 175 -18.60 -14.63 -4.82
C LEU A 175 -18.82 -16.11 -4.47
N SER A 176 -18.16 -17.04 -5.16
CA SER A 176 -18.31 -18.48 -4.91
C SER A 176 -17.82 -18.90 -3.51
N LEU A 177 -16.75 -18.27 -3.02
CA LEU A 177 -16.23 -18.45 -1.66
C LEU A 177 -17.27 -18.04 -0.60
N SER A 178 -17.98 -16.92 -0.81
CA SER A 178 -19.00 -16.44 0.13
C SER A 178 -20.21 -17.38 0.25
N VAL A 179 -20.62 -18.02 -0.85
CA VAL A 179 -21.71 -19.01 -0.87
C VAL A 179 -21.33 -20.27 -0.09
N SER A 180 -20.05 -20.67 -0.18
CA SER A 180 -19.52 -21.86 0.48
C SER A 180 -19.46 -21.75 2.01
N GLN A 181 -19.30 -20.53 2.54
CA GLN A 181 -19.24 -20.26 3.99
C GLN A 181 -20.62 -20.03 4.63
N SER A 182 -21.68 -19.83 3.82
CA SER A 182 -23.06 -19.66 4.27
C SER A 182 -23.86 -20.97 4.39
N LEU A 183 -23.23 -22.11 4.05
CA LEU A 183 -23.73 -23.48 4.21
C LEU A 183 -23.01 -24.15 5.39
#